data_AF-A0A0K2LEL7-F1
#
_entry.id   AF-A0A0K2LEL7-F1
#
_cell.length_a   1.000
_cell.length_b   1.000
_cell.length_c   1.000
_cell.angle_alpha   90.00
_cell.angle_beta   90.00
_cell.angle_gamma   90.00
#
_symmetry.space_group_name_H-M   'P 1'
#
loop_
_entity.id
_entity.type
_entity.pdbx_description
1 polymer ?
#
loop_
_entity_poly.entity_id
_entity_poly.type
_entity_poly.pdbx_seq_one_letter_code
_entity_poly.pdbx_strand_id
1 'polypeptide(L)'
;MYKHFIVIADSYKKGSRIAYKETSLSTDRSLLTKITNISDTLKNNNITSYSTHLIDTEGASWQSVIDSDPFFKDILILNNIENFIAEYKDEITSTDIAEYITERFSLTAPPLMKLVYFVYSDFLAEYKRPLFENNFVAFKYGPVDAGLWEKYKFNYRSKIEPAFKSDTNSISPVISKLIKVGEYEHVKSTLNSITTDQIITIN
;
A
#
# COMPACT_ATOMS: atom_id res chain seq x y z
N MET A 1 -3.51 34.71 -13.00
CA MET A 1 -3.34 33.97 -11.74
C MET A 1 -4.49 32.98 -11.51
N TYR A 2 -4.10 31.73 -11.28
CA TYR A 2 -4.95 30.59 -10.95
C TYR A 2 -4.62 30.10 -9.55
N LYS A 3 -5.60 29.55 -8.86
CA LYS A 3 -5.42 28.83 -7.60
C LYS A 3 -5.57 27.34 -7.83
N HIS A 4 -4.70 26.57 -7.21
CA HIS A 4 -4.73 25.12 -7.24
C HIS A 4 -4.90 24.61 -5.83
N PHE A 5 -6.01 23.91 -5.57
CA PHE A 5 -6.14 23.10 -4.38
C PHE A 5 -5.74 21.68 -4.72
N ILE A 6 -4.70 21.18 -4.05
CA ILE A 6 -4.07 19.90 -4.34
C ILE A 6 -4.19 19.02 -3.11
N VAL A 7 -4.65 17.78 -3.31
CA VAL A 7 -4.64 16.71 -2.32
C VAL A 7 -3.55 15.74 -2.72
N ILE A 8 -2.68 15.37 -1.78
CA ILE A 8 -1.56 14.44 -2.02
C ILE A 8 -1.65 13.28 -1.03
N ALA A 9 -1.39 12.07 -1.48
CA ALA A 9 -1.26 10.90 -0.63
C ALA A 9 -0.24 9.91 -1.19
N ASP A 10 0.23 9.01 -0.35
CA ASP A 10 1.04 7.88 -0.78
C ASP A 10 0.15 6.74 -1.30
N SER A 11 0.48 6.22 -2.48
CA SER A 11 -0.11 5.01 -3.05
C SER A 11 0.91 3.87 -2.97
N TYR A 12 0.67 2.89 -2.10
CA TYR A 12 1.52 1.71 -2.01
C TYR A 12 1.30 0.76 -3.20
N LYS A 13 0.12 0.81 -3.85
CA LYS A 13 -0.13 0.17 -5.16
C LYS A 13 0.85 0.59 -6.24
N LYS A 14 1.20 1.88 -6.32
CA LYS A 14 2.11 2.43 -7.35
C LYS A 14 3.54 2.61 -6.87
N GLY A 15 3.78 2.54 -5.56
CA GLY A 15 5.07 2.89 -4.97
C GLY A 15 5.42 4.36 -5.20
N SER A 16 4.42 5.24 -5.32
CA SER A 16 4.60 6.66 -5.63
C SER A 16 3.60 7.54 -4.89
N ARG A 17 3.89 8.84 -4.83
CA ARG A 17 2.89 9.84 -4.42
C ARG A 17 1.90 10.06 -5.54
N ILE A 18 0.63 10.11 -5.18
CA ILE A 18 -0.49 10.44 -6.07
C ILE A 18 -1.10 11.77 -5.65
N ALA A 19 -1.64 12.51 -6.61
CA ALA A 19 -2.36 13.75 -6.33
C ALA A 19 -3.69 13.85 -7.07
N TYR A 20 -4.61 14.58 -6.47
CA TYR A 20 -5.80 15.14 -7.12
C TYR A 20 -5.73 16.67 -7.03
N LYS A 21 -6.21 17.37 -8.06
CA LYS A 21 -6.16 18.83 -8.12
C LYS A 21 -7.48 19.43 -8.59
N GLU A 22 -7.98 20.40 -7.85
CA GLU A 22 -8.93 21.40 -8.35
C GLU A 22 -8.21 22.68 -8.73
N THR A 23 -8.65 23.29 -9.83
CA THR A 23 -8.11 24.56 -10.31
C THR A 23 -9.23 25.56 -10.55
N SER A 24 -9.04 26.79 -10.09
CA SER A 24 -9.96 27.89 -10.35
C SER A 24 -9.18 29.17 -10.64
N LEU A 25 -9.85 30.16 -11.25
CA LEU A 25 -9.31 31.52 -11.27
C LEU A 25 -9.27 32.07 -9.85
N SER A 26 -8.31 32.95 -9.54
CA SER A 26 -8.19 33.52 -8.18
C SER A 26 -9.37 34.38 -7.76
N THR A 27 -10.19 34.84 -8.71
CA THR A 27 -11.43 35.60 -8.48
C THR A 27 -12.65 34.70 -8.26
N ASP A 28 -12.54 33.40 -8.54
CA ASP A 28 -13.64 32.45 -8.41
C ASP A 28 -13.87 32.07 -6.95
N ARG A 29 -15.03 32.48 -6.41
CA ARG A 29 -15.43 32.20 -5.03
C ARG A 29 -15.94 30.76 -4.83
N SER A 30 -16.21 30.02 -5.91
CA SER A 30 -16.69 28.64 -5.84
C SER A 30 -15.64 27.63 -5.35
N LEU A 31 -14.36 28.03 -5.33
CA LEU A 31 -13.26 27.17 -4.89
C LEU A 31 -13.47 26.63 -3.48
N LEU A 32 -13.98 27.45 -2.55
CA LEU A 32 -14.26 27.01 -1.18
C LEU A 32 -15.29 25.88 -1.15
N THR A 33 -16.37 25.99 -1.95
CA THR A 33 -17.38 24.94 -2.06
C THR A 33 -16.79 23.65 -2.64
N LYS A 34 -15.92 23.76 -3.64
CA LYS A 34 -15.22 22.59 -4.20
C LYS A 34 -14.33 21.91 -3.17
N ILE A 35 -13.57 22.69 -2.39
CA ILE A 35 -12.72 22.17 -1.31
C ILE A 35 -13.55 21.40 -0.28
N THR A 36 -14.69 21.96 0.16
CA THR A 36 -15.59 21.27 1.09
C THR A 36 -16.10 19.96 0.51
N ASN A 37 -16.56 19.96 -0.75
CA ASN A 37 -17.04 18.75 -1.41
C ASN A 37 -15.96 17.66 -1.52
N ILE A 38 -14.70 18.06 -1.75
CA ILE A 38 -13.56 17.12 -1.78
C ILE A 38 -13.33 16.55 -0.40
N SER A 39 -13.28 17.40 0.63
CA SER A 39 -13.09 16.96 2.02
C SER A 39 -14.16 15.95 2.44
N ASP A 40 -15.44 16.22 2.10
CA ASP A 40 -16.55 15.31 2.39
C ASP A 40 -16.42 13.99 1.61
N THR A 41 -16.07 14.07 0.33
CA THR A 41 -15.83 12.89 -0.53
C THR A 41 -14.71 11.99 0.02
N LEU A 42 -13.59 12.58 0.43
CA LEU A 42 -12.47 11.87 1.03
C LEU A 42 -12.86 11.21 2.35
N LYS A 43 -13.54 11.95 3.23
CA LYS A 43 -14.03 11.43 4.51
C LYS A 43 -15.00 10.26 4.33
N ASN A 44 -15.97 10.39 3.42
CA ASN A 44 -16.95 9.34 3.12
C ASN A 44 -16.31 8.06 2.54
N ASN A 45 -15.09 8.17 2.00
CA ASN A 45 -14.32 7.05 1.48
C ASN A 45 -13.24 6.54 2.45
N ASN A 46 -13.27 6.96 3.72
CA ASN A 46 -12.29 6.62 4.76
C ASN A 46 -10.84 6.96 4.37
N ILE A 47 -10.66 8.06 3.64
CA ILE A 47 -9.34 8.57 3.28
C ILE A 47 -8.87 9.47 4.41
N THR A 48 -7.93 8.99 5.23
CA THR A 48 -7.53 9.65 6.48
C THR A 48 -6.08 10.16 6.47
N SER A 49 -5.23 9.68 5.56
CA SER A 49 -3.82 10.05 5.47
C SER A 49 -3.52 10.76 4.17
N TYR A 50 -3.66 12.09 4.16
CA TYR A 50 -3.36 12.93 3.00
C TYR A 50 -2.89 14.31 3.45
N SER A 51 -2.14 15.00 2.60
CA SER A 51 -1.81 16.42 2.77
C SER A 51 -2.58 17.27 1.76
N THR A 52 -2.74 18.54 2.08
CA THR A 52 -3.35 19.52 1.19
C THR A 52 -2.40 20.69 0.94
N HIS A 53 -2.43 21.22 -0.28
CA HIS A 53 -1.65 22.38 -0.69
C HIS A 53 -2.55 23.36 -1.44
N LEU A 54 -2.34 24.65 -1.19
CA LEU A 54 -2.96 25.72 -1.96
C LEU A 54 -1.85 26.53 -2.63
N ILE A 55 -1.83 26.54 -3.96
CA ILE A 55 -0.75 27.16 -4.74
C ILE A 55 -1.35 28.11 -5.77
N ASP A 56 -0.78 29.30 -5.84
CA ASP A 56 -1.11 30.29 -6.86
C ASP A 56 -0.08 30.22 -7.99
N THR A 57 -0.54 30.19 -9.25
CA THR A 57 0.35 30.16 -10.42
C THR A 57 -0.20 31.00 -11.57
N GLU A 58 0.58 31.21 -12.63
CA GLU A 58 0.13 31.98 -13.79
C GLU A 58 -0.76 31.19 -14.76
N GLY A 59 -0.69 29.85 -14.76
CA GLY A 59 -1.44 28.98 -15.66
C GLY A 59 -2.26 27.89 -14.95
N ALA A 60 -3.26 27.33 -15.64
CA ALA A 60 -4.12 26.29 -15.06
C ALA A 60 -3.48 24.88 -15.01
N SER A 61 -2.38 24.67 -15.72
CA SER A 61 -1.78 23.35 -15.97
C SER A 61 -1.09 22.76 -14.74
N TRP A 62 -0.82 21.45 -14.75
CA TRP A 62 0.06 20.84 -13.75
C TRP A 62 1.51 21.32 -13.89
N GLN A 63 1.96 21.56 -15.13
CA GLN A 63 3.29 22.12 -15.38
C GLN A 63 3.47 23.48 -14.69
N SER A 64 2.46 24.34 -14.69
CA SER A 64 2.48 25.63 -13.98
C SER A 64 2.67 25.47 -12.46
N VAL A 65 2.16 24.38 -11.87
CA VAL A 65 2.39 24.02 -10.46
C VAL A 65 3.83 23.56 -10.25
N ILE A 66 4.35 22.69 -11.12
CA ILE A 66 5.74 22.20 -11.05
C ILE A 66 6.75 23.35 -11.22
N ASP A 67 6.48 24.26 -12.15
CA ASP A 67 7.34 25.42 -12.41
C ASP A 67 7.38 26.38 -11.21
N SER A 68 6.28 26.46 -10.46
CA SER A 68 6.16 27.26 -9.23
C SER A 68 6.82 26.57 -8.03
N ASP A 69 6.63 25.25 -7.89
CA ASP A 69 7.22 24.43 -6.83
C ASP A 69 7.68 23.06 -7.38
N PRO A 70 9.01 22.85 -7.52
CA PRO A 70 9.57 21.59 -8.00
C PRO A 70 9.26 20.36 -7.15
N PHE A 71 8.76 20.51 -5.90
CA PHE A 71 8.30 19.40 -5.07
C PHE A 71 7.29 18.48 -5.78
N PHE A 72 6.48 19.05 -6.67
CA PHE A 72 5.41 18.35 -7.39
C PHE A 72 5.87 17.53 -8.60
N LYS A 73 7.15 17.61 -8.97
CA LYS A 73 7.68 16.99 -10.20
C LYS A 73 7.49 15.47 -10.23
N ASP A 74 7.65 14.80 -9.09
CA ASP A 74 7.64 13.33 -8.98
C ASP A 74 6.28 12.79 -8.48
N ILE A 75 5.23 13.62 -8.52
CA ILE A 75 3.88 13.25 -8.07
C ILE A 75 3.02 12.90 -9.28
N LEU A 76 2.40 11.71 -9.22
CA LEU A 76 1.45 11.26 -10.24
C LEU A 76 0.11 11.97 -10.06
N ILE A 77 -0.18 12.92 -10.94
CA ILE A 77 -1.49 13.60 -10.97
C ILE A 77 -2.56 12.71 -11.60
N LEU A 78 -3.69 12.57 -10.91
CA LEU A 78 -4.84 11.79 -11.35
C LEU A 78 -5.96 12.72 -11.81
N ASN A 79 -6.62 12.35 -12.90
CA ASN A 79 -7.54 13.24 -13.63
C ASN A 79 -8.88 13.51 -12.92
N ASN A 80 -9.26 12.67 -11.94
CA ASN A 80 -10.48 12.82 -11.15
C ASN A 80 -10.29 12.25 -9.74
N ILE A 81 -11.22 12.58 -8.85
CA ILE A 81 -11.16 12.19 -7.44
C ILE A 81 -11.45 10.70 -7.24
N GLU A 82 -12.24 10.08 -8.13
CA GLU A 82 -12.56 8.65 -8.07
C GLU A 82 -11.32 7.79 -8.32
N ASN A 83 -10.50 8.15 -9.31
CA ASN A 83 -9.22 7.50 -9.60
C ASN A 83 -8.25 7.70 -8.43
N PHE A 84 -8.23 8.90 -7.82
CA PHE A 84 -7.44 9.15 -6.62
C PHE A 84 -7.84 8.24 -5.47
N ILE A 85 -9.14 8.08 -5.21
CA ILE A 85 -9.64 7.18 -4.16
C ILE A 85 -9.27 5.73 -4.45
N ALA A 86 -9.43 5.28 -5.70
CA ALA A 86 -9.12 3.91 -6.10
C ALA A 86 -7.62 3.58 -5.94
N GLU A 87 -6.74 4.53 -6.29
CA GLU A 87 -5.29 4.39 -6.13
C GLU A 87 -4.82 4.59 -4.68
N TYR A 88 -5.57 5.33 -3.86
CA TYR A 88 -5.30 5.48 -2.42
C TYR A 88 -5.68 4.24 -1.61
N LYS A 89 -6.82 3.61 -1.92
CA LYS A 89 -7.32 2.43 -1.19
C LYS A 89 -6.36 1.29 -1.44
N ASP A 90 -5.46 1.08 -0.50
CA ASP A 90 -4.52 -0.02 -0.51
C ASP A 90 -5.19 -1.27 0.06
N GLU A 91 -5.10 -2.37 -0.68
CA GLU A 91 -5.51 -3.69 -0.22
C GLU A 91 -4.25 -4.52 0.01
N ILE A 92 -4.19 -5.24 1.12
CA ILE A 92 -3.14 -6.23 1.34
C ILE A 92 -3.33 -7.34 0.31
N THR A 93 -2.23 -7.85 -0.22
CA THR A 93 -2.18 -9.02 -1.09
C THR A 93 -1.34 -10.13 -0.45
N SER A 94 -1.44 -11.36 -0.97
CA SER A 94 -0.54 -12.46 -0.59
C SER A 94 0.94 -12.11 -0.79
N THR A 95 1.24 -11.27 -1.79
CA THR A 95 2.60 -10.78 -2.08
C THR A 95 3.11 -9.82 -1.00
N ASP A 96 2.26 -8.95 -0.46
CA ASP A 96 2.65 -8.06 0.64
C ASP A 96 3.02 -8.88 1.89
N ILE A 97 2.20 -9.88 2.23
CA ILE A 97 2.52 -10.75 3.38
C ILE A 97 3.82 -11.54 3.14
N ALA A 98 4.02 -12.03 1.91
CA ALA A 98 5.25 -12.72 1.55
C ALA A 98 6.48 -11.81 1.67
N GLU A 99 6.40 -10.57 1.17
CA GLU A 99 7.47 -9.58 1.26
C GLU A 99 7.83 -9.30 2.73
N TYR A 100 6.82 -9.05 3.56
CA TYR A 100 6.98 -8.83 5.00
C TYR A 100 7.72 -9.99 5.70
N ILE A 101 7.41 -11.23 5.33
CA ILE A 101 8.07 -12.43 5.86
C ILE A 101 9.52 -12.51 5.35
N THR A 102 9.77 -12.28 4.06
CA THR A 102 11.12 -12.38 3.48
C THR A 102 12.09 -11.31 3.94
N GLU A 103 11.58 -10.14 4.36
CA GLU A 103 12.39 -9.12 5.05
C GLU A 103 12.97 -9.60 6.39
N ARG A 104 12.34 -10.62 7.01
CA ARG A 104 12.69 -11.14 8.35
C ARG A 104 13.35 -12.50 8.30
N PHE A 105 13.02 -13.30 7.29
CA PHE A 105 13.46 -14.68 7.18
C PHE A 105 13.98 -14.99 5.78
N SER A 106 15.18 -15.56 5.70
CA SER A 106 15.72 -16.08 4.44
C SER A 106 15.13 -17.45 4.11
N LEU A 107 14.13 -17.47 3.23
CA LEU A 107 13.31 -18.66 2.93
C LEU A 107 13.35 -19.05 1.45
N THR A 108 13.16 -20.35 1.17
CA THR A 108 12.77 -20.84 -0.16
C THR A 108 11.25 -20.79 -0.32
N ALA A 109 10.73 -21.07 -1.52
CA ALA A 109 9.30 -20.94 -1.78
C ALA A 109 8.38 -21.80 -0.87
N PRO A 110 8.65 -23.09 -0.59
CA PRO A 110 7.74 -23.91 0.22
C PRO A 110 7.48 -23.40 1.66
N PRO A 111 8.49 -23.06 2.47
CA PRO A 111 8.25 -22.50 3.81
C PRO A 111 7.57 -21.13 3.75
N LEU A 112 7.86 -20.30 2.74
CA LEU A 112 7.19 -19.02 2.55
C LEU A 112 5.68 -19.20 2.31
N MET A 113 5.28 -20.13 1.44
CA MET A 113 3.85 -20.38 1.17
C MET A 113 3.09 -20.80 2.44
N LYS A 114 3.73 -21.62 3.29
CA LYS A 114 3.14 -22.07 4.56
C LYS A 114 2.93 -20.92 5.53
N LEU A 115 3.92 -20.05 5.69
CA LEU A 115 3.82 -18.90 6.59
C LEU A 115 2.74 -17.91 6.12
N VAL A 116 2.66 -17.63 4.82
CA VAL A 116 1.60 -16.79 4.27
C VAL A 116 0.22 -17.39 4.54
N TYR A 117 0.06 -18.71 4.33
CA TYR A 117 -1.19 -19.40 4.63
C TYR A 117 -1.54 -19.32 6.12
N PHE A 118 -0.57 -19.54 7.02
CA PHE A 118 -0.83 -19.49 8.47
C PHE A 118 -1.26 -18.10 8.91
N VAL A 119 -0.55 -17.05 8.49
CA VAL A 119 -0.94 -15.65 8.76
C VAL A 119 -2.36 -15.38 8.28
N TYR A 120 -2.70 -15.80 7.05
CA TYR A 120 -4.05 -15.65 6.52
C TYR A 120 -5.09 -16.42 7.34
N SER A 121 -4.82 -17.69 7.67
CA SER A 121 -5.77 -18.57 8.36
C SER A 121 -6.08 -18.13 9.78
N ASP A 122 -5.06 -17.64 10.49
CA ASP A 122 -5.17 -17.12 11.85
C ASP A 122 -6.02 -15.83 11.85
N PHE A 123 -5.72 -14.91 10.94
CA PHE A 123 -6.50 -13.70 10.74
C PHE A 123 -7.97 -14.00 10.40
N LEU A 124 -8.21 -14.92 9.46
CA LEU A 124 -9.57 -15.32 9.08
C LEU A 124 -10.32 -15.96 10.25
N ALA A 125 -9.63 -16.76 11.06
CA ALA A 125 -10.21 -17.39 12.24
C ALA A 125 -10.59 -16.36 13.30
N GLU A 126 -9.78 -15.32 13.51
CA GLU A 126 -10.03 -14.26 14.50
C GLU A 126 -11.12 -13.29 14.05
N TYR A 127 -10.94 -12.62 12.91
CA TYR A 127 -11.81 -11.50 12.49
C TYR A 127 -13.00 -11.94 11.64
N LYS A 128 -13.08 -13.22 11.27
CA LYS A 128 -14.15 -13.77 10.41
C LYS A 128 -14.31 -13.05 9.06
N ARG A 129 -13.22 -12.43 8.57
CA ARG A 129 -13.12 -11.80 7.25
C ARG A 129 -11.74 -12.13 6.63
N PRO A 130 -11.61 -12.13 5.29
CA PRO A 130 -10.32 -12.36 4.66
C PRO A 130 -9.34 -11.23 4.97
N LEU A 131 -8.06 -11.57 5.15
CA LEU A 131 -6.96 -10.59 5.25
C LEU A 131 -6.66 -9.95 3.89
N PHE A 132 -6.77 -10.76 2.83
CA PHE A 132 -6.58 -10.36 1.44
C PHE A 132 -7.43 -11.25 0.52
N GLU A 133 -7.72 -10.77 -0.69
CA GLU A 133 -8.29 -11.61 -1.74
C GLU A 133 -7.29 -12.72 -2.10
N ASN A 134 -7.73 -13.97 -2.03
CA ASN A 134 -6.87 -15.14 -2.15
C ASN A 134 -7.41 -16.10 -3.21
N ASN A 135 -6.50 -16.91 -3.76
CA ASN A 135 -6.82 -18.04 -4.60
C ASN A 135 -6.08 -19.28 -4.06
N PHE A 136 -6.40 -19.68 -2.83
CA PHE A 136 -5.79 -20.85 -2.20
C PHE A 136 -6.21 -22.13 -2.91
N VAL A 137 -5.23 -22.87 -3.43
CA VAL A 137 -5.40 -24.18 -4.05
C VAL A 137 -4.73 -25.26 -3.21
N ALA A 138 -5.31 -26.45 -3.21
CA ALA A 138 -4.79 -27.57 -2.43
C ALA A 138 -3.51 -28.14 -3.08
N PHE A 139 -2.39 -28.09 -2.36
CA PHE A 139 -1.14 -28.78 -2.71
C PHE A 139 -0.89 -29.95 -1.75
N LYS A 140 0.02 -30.85 -2.12
CA LYS A 140 0.40 -32.03 -1.31
C LYS A 140 0.77 -31.69 0.14
N TYR A 141 1.35 -30.51 0.37
CA TYR A 141 1.91 -30.09 1.66
C TYR A 141 1.15 -28.94 2.33
N GLY A 142 -0.09 -28.70 1.91
CA GLY A 142 -0.96 -27.64 2.43
C GLY A 142 -1.47 -26.71 1.33
N PRO A 143 -2.42 -25.83 1.63
CA PRO A 143 -2.92 -24.86 0.67
C PRO A 143 -1.85 -23.83 0.29
N VAL A 144 -1.88 -23.37 -0.95
CA VAL A 144 -0.97 -22.35 -1.47
C VAL A 144 -1.76 -21.34 -2.30
N ASP A 145 -1.49 -20.05 -2.14
CA ASP A 145 -2.06 -19.02 -3.00
C ASP A 145 -1.47 -19.16 -4.41
N ALA A 146 -2.33 -19.38 -5.41
CA ALA A 146 -1.89 -19.72 -6.77
C ALA A 146 -1.03 -18.62 -7.41
N GLY A 147 -1.41 -17.34 -7.21
CA GLY A 147 -0.65 -16.21 -7.73
C GLY A 147 0.73 -16.11 -7.09
N LEU A 148 0.80 -16.31 -5.77
CA LEU A 148 2.06 -16.31 -5.05
C LEU A 148 2.97 -17.49 -5.44
N TRP A 149 2.40 -18.69 -5.64
CA TRP A 149 3.14 -19.84 -6.14
C TRP A 149 3.75 -19.56 -7.51
N GLU A 150 2.95 -19.05 -8.45
CA GLU A 150 3.43 -18.73 -9.80
C GLU A 150 4.61 -17.76 -9.79
N LYS A 151 4.59 -16.79 -8.86
CA LYS A 151 5.68 -15.83 -8.66
C LYS A 151 6.97 -16.50 -8.18
N TYR A 152 6.89 -17.45 -7.24
CA TYR A 152 8.07 -17.97 -6.53
C TYR A 152 8.40 -19.44 -6.82
N LYS A 153 7.68 -20.14 -7.71
CA LYS A 153 7.86 -21.59 -7.97
C LYS A 153 9.29 -21.98 -8.38
N PHE A 154 10.02 -21.06 -9.01
CA PHE A 154 11.42 -21.30 -9.41
C PHE A 154 12.41 -21.13 -8.24
N ASN A 155 11.99 -20.55 -7.12
CA ASN A 155 12.76 -20.42 -5.88
C ASN A 155 12.58 -21.63 -4.95
N TYR A 156 12.40 -22.83 -5.53
CA TYR A 156 12.23 -24.05 -4.74
C TYR A 156 13.50 -24.39 -3.94
N ARG A 157 14.68 -24.12 -4.51
CA ARG A 157 16.00 -24.40 -3.91
C ARG A 157 16.85 -23.15 -3.64
N SER A 158 16.44 -21.99 -4.13
CA SER A 158 17.12 -20.72 -3.90
C SER A 158 16.33 -19.88 -2.91
N LYS A 159 17.06 -19.12 -2.09
CA LYS A 159 16.47 -18.16 -1.17
C LYS A 159 15.78 -17.04 -1.97
N ILE A 160 14.67 -16.55 -1.44
CA ILE A 160 13.94 -15.41 -1.98
C ILE A 160 14.49 -14.16 -1.29
N GLU A 161 14.98 -13.24 -2.11
CA GLU A 161 15.42 -11.93 -1.63
C GLU A 161 14.19 -11.00 -1.55
N PRO A 162 14.04 -10.21 -0.47
CA PRO A 162 13.01 -9.18 -0.41
C PRO A 162 13.26 -8.13 -1.49
N ALA A 163 12.17 -7.61 -2.08
CA ALA A 163 12.21 -6.50 -3.02
C ALA A 163 12.75 -5.22 -2.36
N PHE A 164 12.43 -5.01 -1.08
CA PHE A 164 12.95 -3.89 -0.30
C PHE A 164 13.96 -4.39 0.73
N LYS A 165 15.23 -4.07 0.53
CA LYS A 165 16.25 -4.26 1.56
C LYS A 165 16.08 -3.12 2.55
N SER A 166 15.55 -3.38 3.75
CA SER A 166 15.52 -2.35 4.78
C SER A 166 16.96 -2.05 5.19
N ASP A 167 17.38 -0.81 4.97
CA ASP A 167 18.45 -0.25 5.79
C ASP A 167 17.91 -0.20 7.21
N THR A 168 18.74 -0.47 8.23
CA THR A 168 18.32 -0.71 9.62
C THR A 168 17.47 0.40 10.28
N ASN A 169 17.31 1.55 9.62
CA ASN A 169 16.56 2.72 10.08
C ASN A 169 15.33 3.08 9.23
N SER A 170 14.98 2.33 8.17
CA SER A 170 13.82 2.65 7.32
C SER A 170 12.68 1.65 7.47
N ILE A 171 11.46 2.18 7.57
CA ILE A 171 10.23 1.39 7.48
C ILE A 171 10.04 1.03 6.01
N SER A 172 9.96 -0.26 5.70
CA SER A 172 9.74 -0.70 4.32
C SER A 172 8.32 -0.37 3.84
N PRO A 173 8.11 -0.21 2.52
CA PRO A 173 6.79 0.10 1.97
C PRO A 173 5.71 -0.89 2.38
N VAL A 174 6.05 -2.17 2.53
CA VAL A 174 5.10 -3.20 2.97
C VAL A 174 4.66 -2.99 4.41
N ILE A 175 5.58 -2.63 5.32
CA ILE A 175 5.23 -2.32 6.72
C ILE A 175 4.33 -1.08 6.76
N SER A 176 4.67 -0.03 6.01
CA SER A 176 3.86 1.19 5.96
C SER A 176 2.46 0.92 5.42
N LYS A 177 2.32 0.02 4.42
CA LYS A 177 1.02 -0.43 3.91
C LYS A 177 0.22 -1.18 4.97
N LEU A 178 0.84 -2.14 5.67
CA LEU A 178 0.20 -2.89 6.77
C LEU A 178 -0.26 -1.97 7.91
N ILE A 179 0.52 -0.94 8.25
CA ILE A 179 0.15 0.07 9.24
C ILE A 179 -1.03 0.90 8.74
N LYS A 180 -0.97 1.38 7.49
CA LYS A 180 -2.04 2.20 6.88
C LYS A 180 -3.38 1.49 6.88
N VAL A 181 -3.40 0.18 6.62
CA VAL A 181 -4.65 -0.60 6.62
C VAL A 181 -5.04 -1.14 8.01
N GLY A 182 -4.19 -0.97 9.03
CA GLY A 182 -4.48 -1.34 10.42
C GLY A 182 -4.20 -2.80 10.79
N GLU A 183 -3.55 -3.58 9.92
CA GLU A 183 -3.37 -5.04 10.11
C GLU A 183 -1.97 -5.43 10.58
N TYR A 184 -1.06 -4.46 10.72
CA TYR A 184 0.35 -4.69 11.03
C TYR A 184 0.57 -5.48 12.32
N GLU A 185 -0.07 -5.10 13.42
CA GLU A 185 0.18 -5.75 14.71
C GLU A 185 -0.33 -7.20 14.73
N HIS A 186 -1.43 -7.50 14.04
CA HIS A 186 -1.90 -8.88 13.89
C HIS A 186 -0.89 -9.72 13.09
N VAL A 187 -0.51 -9.26 11.90
CA VAL A 187 0.44 -9.99 11.04
C VAL A 187 1.77 -10.22 11.78
N LYS A 188 2.24 -9.24 12.53
CA LYS A 188 3.44 -9.31 13.35
C LYS A 188 3.31 -10.29 14.51
N SER A 189 2.22 -10.24 15.28
CA SER A 189 2.02 -11.12 16.43
C SER A 189 1.89 -12.59 16.01
N THR A 190 1.13 -12.87 14.96
CA THR A 190 0.97 -14.21 14.38
C THR A 190 2.30 -14.76 13.88
N LEU A 191 3.10 -13.95 13.16
CA LEU A 191 4.38 -14.43 12.67
C LEU A 191 5.35 -14.72 13.83
N ASN A 192 5.38 -13.86 14.85
CA ASN A 192 6.19 -14.05 16.04
C ASN A 192 5.78 -15.32 16.81
N SER A 193 4.48 -15.59 16.98
CA SER A 193 4.01 -16.80 17.67
C SER A 193 4.41 -18.07 16.93
N ILE A 194 4.20 -18.12 15.60
CA ILE A 194 4.60 -19.27 14.76
C ILE A 194 6.10 -19.54 14.89
N THR A 195 6.92 -18.50 14.91
CA THR A 195 8.39 -18.62 14.99
C THR A 195 8.93 -18.86 16.41
N THR A 196 8.14 -18.58 17.45
CA THR A 196 8.51 -18.83 18.85
C THR A 196 8.09 -20.23 19.29
N ASP A 197 6.90 -20.68 18.87
CA ASP A 197 6.37 -22.02 19.20
C ASP A 197 7.03 -23.13 18.39
N GLN A 198 7.56 -22.79 17.22
CA GLN A 198 8.44 -23.66 16.48
C GLN A 198 9.88 -23.19 16.72
N ILE A 199 10.67 -23.95 17.49
CA ILE A 199 12.13 -23.94 17.33
C ILE A 199 12.39 -24.45 15.91
N ILE A 200 12.21 -23.59 14.92
CA ILE A 200 12.59 -23.89 13.55
C ILE A 200 14.10 -23.68 13.55
N THR A 201 14.82 -24.77 13.80
CA THR A 201 16.15 -24.94 13.25
C THR A 201 15.98 -24.95 11.72
N ILE A 202 15.88 -23.77 11.11
CA ILE A 202 15.98 -23.60 9.66
C ILE A 202 17.47 -23.77 9.33
N ASN A 203 17.92 -25.02 9.26
CA ASN A 203 19.13 -25.39 8.53
C ASN A 203 18.79 -25.52 7.04
#